data_AF-A0A8S3B4W4-F1
#
_entry.id   AF-A0A8S3B4W4-F1
#
_cell.length_a   1.000
_cell.length_b   1.000
_cell.length_c   1.000
_cell.angle_alpha   90.00
_cell.angle_beta   90.00
_cell.angle_gamma   90.00
#
_symmetry.space_group_name_H-M   'P 1'
#
loop_
_entity.id
_entity.type
_entity.pdbx_description
1 polymer ?
#
loop_
_entity_poly.entity_id
_entity_poly.type
_entity_poly.pdbx_seq_one_letter_code
_entity_poly.pdbx_strand_id
1 'polypeptide(L)' 'MDKKVAINEVINGLVTALGDQNALVRLKASEAFGKMGEQAATNEVITGLLATLEQEDWNVKCAACAALGKMG' A
#
# COMPACT_ATOMS: atom_id res chain seq x y z
N MET A 1 9.43 -9.51 -21.30
CA MET A 1 8.35 -9.23 -20.34
C MET A 1 8.11 -7.74 -20.33
N ASP A 2 6.88 -7.32 -20.62
CA ASP A 2 6.54 -5.90 -20.66
C ASP A 2 6.63 -5.31 -19.26
N LYS A 3 7.34 -4.18 -19.12
CA LYS A 3 7.57 -3.47 -17.84
C LYS A 3 6.27 -3.20 -17.07
N LYS A 4 5.15 -3.04 -17.79
CA LYS A 4 3.81 -2.82 -17.23
C LYS A 4 3.25 -4.05 -16.50
N VAL A 5 3.52 -5.26 -17.00
CA VAL A 5 3.04 -6.52 -16.37
C VAL A 5 3.74 -6.74 -15.05
N ALA A 6 5.07 -6.55 -15.00
CA ALA A 6 5.85 -6.68 -13.77
C ALA A 6 5.42 -5.66 -12.69
N ILE A 7 5.06 -4.44 -13.08
CA ILE A 7 4.55 -3.42 -12.13
C ILE A 7 3.20 -3.84 -11.54
N ASN A 8 2.29 -4.40 -12.35
CA ASN A 8 1.00 -4.88 -11.86
C ASN A 8 1.14 -6.04 -10.87
N GLU A 9 2.06 -6.99 -11.13
CA GLU A 9 2.32 -8.09 -10.18
C GLU A 9 2.86 -7.57 -8.84
N VAL A 10 3.76 -6.58 -8.88
CA VAL A 10 4.28 -5.93 -7.67
C VAL A 10 3.15 -5.22 -6.91
N ILE A 11 2.28 -4.47 -7.60
CA ILE A 11 1.14 -3.81 -6.97
C ILE A 11 0.23 -4.82 -6.29
N ASN A 12 -0.17 -5.89 -6.97
CA ASN A 12 -1.08 -6.90 -6.42
C ASN A 12 -0.48 -7.61 -5.19
N GLY A 13 0.82 -7.91 -5.23
CA GLY A 13 1.53 -8.49 -4.09
C GLY A 13 1.53 -7.55 -2.88
N LEU A 14 1.77 -6.26 -3.10
CA LEU A 14 1.73 -5.26 -2.04
C LEU A 14 0.32 -5.00 -1.50
N VAL A 15 -0.72 -5.03 -2.35
CA VAL A 15 -2.12 -4.93 -1.92
C VAL A 15 -2.46 -6.10 -1.00
N THR A 16 -2.08 -7.31 -1.38
CA THR A 16 -2.26 -8.51 -0.53
C THR A 16 -1.58 -8.32 0.83
N ALA A 17 -0.35 -7.77 0.83
CA ALA A 17 0.42 -7.53 2.05
C ALA A 17 -0.20 -6.46 2.99
N LEU A 18 -1.07 -5.57 2.50
CA LEU A 18 -1.84 -4.65 3.35
C LEU A 18 -2.83 -5.37 4.26
N GLY A 19 -3.27 -6.58 3.88
CA GLY A 19 -4.16 -7.44 4.67
C GLY A 19 -3.45 -8.53 5.47
N ASP A 20 -2.12 -8.55 5.50
CA ASP A 20 -1.35 -9.56 6.24
C ASP A 20 -1.63 -9.49 7.74
N GLN A 21 -1.57 -10.61 8.46
CA GLN A 21 -1.79 -10.65 9.91
C GLN A 21 -0.70 -9.92 10.70
N ASN A 22 0.51 -9.86 10.17
CA ASN A 22 1.65 -9.20 10.79
C ASN A 22 1.63 -7.69 10.50
N ALA A 23 1.51 -6.90 11.57
CA ALA A 23 1.53 -5.44 11.50
C ALA A 23 2.77 -4.87 10.79
N LEU A 24 3.93 -5.52 10.93
CA LEU A 24 5.16 -5.08 10.28
C LEU A 24 5.09 -5.26 8.75
N VAL A 25 4.42 -6.31 8.28
CA VAL A 25 4.22 -6.55 6.84
C VAL A 25 3.29 -5.49 6.27
N ARG A 26 2.16 -5.23 6.95
CA ARG A 26 1.23 -4.14 6.58
C ARG A 26 1.93 -2.79 6.53
N LEU A 27 2.73 -2.47 7.56
CA LEU A 27 3.52 -1.24 7.62
C LEU A 27 4.43 -1.10 6.40
N LYS A 28 5.19 -2.15 6.07
CA LYS A 28 6.14 -2.12 4.95
C LYS A 28 5.45 -2.03 3.60
N ALA A 29 4.28 -2.65 3.46
CA ALA A 29 3.44 -2.50 2.26
C ALA A 29 2.97 -1.05 2.09
N SER A 30 2.44 -0.42 3.15
CA SER A 30 2.04 1.00 3.11
C SER A 30 3.22 1.93 2.80
N GLU A 31 4.38 1.72 3.43
CA GLU A 31 5.59 2.50 3.12
C GLU A 31 6.04 2.33 1.66
N ALA A 32 5.95 1.12 1.11
CA ALA A 32 6.31 0.85 -0.28
C ALA A 32 5.39 1.59 -1.24
N PHE A 33 4.08 1.55 -1.02
CA PHE A 33 3.11 2.32 -1.80
C PHE A 33 3.39 3.82 -1.74
N GLY A 34 3.70 4.37 -0.57
CA GLY A 34 4.08 5.77 -0.44
C GLY A 34 5.36 6.12 -1.22
N LYS A 35 6.31 5.18 -1.37
CA LYS A 35 7.51 5.40 -2.19
C LYS A 35 7.23 5.32 -3.69
N MET A 36 6.26 4.52 -4.10
CA MET A 36 5.80 4.46 -5.49
C MET A 36 5.01 5.72 -5.88
N GLY A 37 4.34 6.36 -4.92
CA GLY A 37 3.64 7.63 -5.10
C GLY A 37 2.49 7.51 -6.10
N GLU A 38 2.21 8.60 -6.81
CA GLU A 38 1.11 8.73 -7.79
C GLU A 38 1.10 7.60 -8.85
N GLN A 39 2.25 7.03 -9.19
CA GLN A 39 2.34 5.93 -10.16
C GLN A 39 1.62 4.65 -9.70
N ALA A 40 1.44 4.47 -8.40
CA ALA A 40 0.71 3.35 -7.81
C ALA A 40 -0.70 3.73 -7.35
N ALA A 41 -1.17 4.96 -7.60
CA ALA A 41 -2.46 5.47 -7.14
C ALA A 41 -3.63 4.88 -7.96
N THR A 42 -3.82 3.57 -7.87
CA THR A 42 -4.98 2.87 -8.43
C THR A 42 -6.07 2.78 -7.37
N ASN A 43 -7.33 2.61 -7.81
CA ASN A 43 -8.45 2.44 -6.88
C ASN A 43 -8.26 1.27 -5.90
N GLU A 44 -7.61 0.19 -6.35
CA GLU A 44 -7.34 -0.98 -5.52
C GLU A 44 -6.34 -0.65 -4.40
N VAL A 45 -5.26 0.06 -4.74
CA VAL A 45 -4.25 0.50 -3.76
C VAL A 45 -4.85 1.48 -2.77
N ILE A 46 -5.62 2.47 -3.24
CA ILE A 46 -6.28 3.45 -2.38
C ILE A 46 -7.26 2.76 -1.43
N THR A 47 -8.08 1.83 -1.94
CA THR A 47 -9.03 1.07 -1.10
C THR A 47 -8.31 0.21 -0.07
N GLY A 48 -7.22 -0.47 -0.47
CA GLY A 48 -6.40 -1.25 0.44
C GLY A 48 -5.78 -0.39 1.55
N LEU A 49 -5.21 0.76 1.20
CA LEU A 49 -4.64 1.69 2.18
C LEU A 49 -5.70 2.27 3.11
N LEU A 50 -6.89 2.61 2.62
CA LEU A 50 -8.01 3.05 3.46
C LEU A 50 -8.44 1.98 4.46
N ALA A 51 -8.51 0.70 4.04
CA ALA A 51 -8.81 -0.40 4.95
C ALA A 51 -7.77 -0.56 6.07
N THR A 52 -6.49 -0.23 5.81
CA THR A 52 -5.46 -0.26 6.86
C THR A 52 -5.64 0.82 7.94
N LEU A 53 -6.43 1.87 7.69
CA LEU A 53 -6.74 2.89 8.69
C LEU A 53 -7.69 2.37 9.80
N GLU A 54 -8.46 1.32 9.50
CA GLU A 54 -9.36 0.67 10.44
C GLU A 54 -8.66 -0.37 11.33
N GLN A 55 -7.41 -0.73 11.03
CA GLN A 55 -6.62 -1.68 11.81
C GLN A 55 -6.22 -1.10 13.18
N GLU A 56 -5.68 -1.89 14.11
CA GLU A 56 -5.35 -1.38 15.45
C GLU A 56 -4.01 -0.62 15.49
N ASP A 57 -3.01 -1.04 14.71
CA ASP A 57 -1.64 -0.54 14.81
C ASP A 57 -1.47 0.90 14.35
N TRP A 58 -1.14 1.78 15.29
CA TRP A 58 -0.84 3.20 15.04
C TRP A 58 0.19 3.43 13.93
N ASN A 59 1.29 2.67 13.95
CA ASN A 59 2.36 2.83 12.95
C ASN A 59 1.85 2.52 11.54
N VAL A 60 1.02 1.49 11.39
CA VAL A 60 0.41 1.11 10.10
C VAL A 60 -0.50 2.23 9.61
N LYS A 61 -1.32 2.82 10.49
CA LYS A 61 -2.18 3.98 10.16
C LYS A 61 -1.36 5.17 9.66
N CYS A 62 -0.31 5.55 10.39
CA CYS A 62 0.55 6.66 9.99
C CYS A 62 1.19 6.42 8.63
N ALA A 63 1.69 5.20 8.37
CA ALA A 63 2.28 4.86 7.08
C ALA A 63 1.24 4.90 5.94
N ALA A 64 0.02 4.43 6.19
CA ALA A 64 -1.06 4.48 5.22
C ALA A 64 -1.50 5.91 4.89
N CYS A 65 -1.70 6.76 5.90
CA CYS A 65 -1.96 8.19 5.69
C CYS A 65 -0.83 8.88 4.91
N ALA A 66 0.42 8.58 5.27
CA ALA A 66 1.58 9.13 4.57
C ALA A 66 1.68 8.62 3.12
N ALA A 67 1.27 7.39 2.86
CA ALA A 67 1.24 6.83 1.51
C ALA A 67 0.17 7.52 0.65
N LEU A 68 -1.05 7.65 1.19
CA LEU A 68 -2.15 8.37 0.54
C LEU A 68 -1.75 9.81 0.22
N GLY A 69 -1.17 10.55 1.17
CA GLY A 69 -0.73 11.92 0.93
C GLY A 69 0.41 12.07 -0.10
N LYS A 70 1.17 11.00 -0.37
CA LYS A 70 2.19 10.98 -1.45
C LYS A 70 1.61 10.59 -2.82
N MET A 71 0.37 10.09 -2.85
CA MET A 71 -0.34 9.73 -4.08
C MET A 71 -1.10 10.93 -4.67
N GLY A 72 -1.41 11.94 -3.87
CA GLY A 72 -2.18 13.12 -4.26
C GLY A 72 -3.53 13.17 -3.54
#